data_AF-A0A842XTS2-F1
#
_entry.id   AF-A0A842XTS2-F1
#
_cell.length_a   1.000
_cell.length_b   1.000
_cell.length_c   1.000
_cell.angle_alpha   90.00
_cell.angle_beta   90.00
_cell.angle_gamma   90.00
#
_symmetry.space_group_name_H-M   'P 1'
#
loop_
_entity.id
_entity.type
_entity.pdbx_description
1 polymer ?
#
loop_
_entity_poly.entity_id
_entity_poly.type
_entity_poly.pdbx_seq_one_letter_code
_entity_poly.pdbx_strand_id
1 'polypeptide(L)'
;MVELRENEHKTLLTIEKLGGKASVEQIMKESRLPDTTIMRAALTLQQKKIVEILEKKQTIIRLNDEGKLHAKRGLPERRLTNALKKLGEKGPLEKAIEKAGLEKQFVPIALGWIQRKKWASLNTKTNTLQTLEKPKVGNDEKLLKLLGEKEQATV
;
A
#
# COMPACT_ATOMS: atom_id res chain seq x y z
N MET A 1 2.60 -43.19 -25.34
CA MET A 1 1.45 -42.27 -25.17
C MET A 1 1.64 -41.58 -23.84
N VAL A 2 1.57 -40.25 -23.77
CA VAL A 2 1.70 -39.56 -22.47
C VAL A 2 0.37 -39.64 -21.75
N GLU A 3 0.34 -40.25 -20.57
CA GLU A 3 -0.87 -40.32 -19.75
C GLU A 3 -1.07 -38.98 -19.02
N LEU A 4 -2.19 -38.31 -19.24
CA LEU A 4 -2.54 -37.04 -18.60
C LEU A 4 -3.74 -37.23 -17.68
N ARG A 5 -3.65 -36.69 -16.46
CA ARG A 5 -4.79 -36.65 -15.54
C ARG A 5 -5.83 -35.63 -16.01
N GLU A 6 -7.06 -35.74 -15.54
CA GLU A 6 -8.17 -34.85 -15.94
C GLU A 6 -7.81 -33.36 -15.84
N ASN A 7 -7.18 -32.95 -14.74
CA ASN A 7 -6.80 -31.55 -14.52
C ASN A 7 -5.60 -31.11 -15.39
N GLU A 8 -4.68 -32.02 -15.71
CA GLU A 8 -3.58 -31.77 -16.65
C GLU A 8 -4.13 -31.54 -18.05
N HIS A 9 -5.06 -32.39 -18.47
CA HIS A 9 -5.73 -32.28 -19.77
C HIS A 9 -6.55 -31.00 -19.88
N LYS A 10 -7.38 -30.68 -18.87
CA LYS A 10 -8.16 -29.42 -18.84
C LYS A 10 -7.26 -28.19 -18.86
N THR A 11 -6.16 -28.20 -18.10
CA THR A 11 -5.21 -27.08 -18.08
C THR A 11 -4.55 -26.92 -19.45
N LEU A 12 -4.09 -28.01 -20.07
CA LEU A 12 -3.42 -27.99 -21.37
C LEU A 12 -4.36 -27.52 -22.50
N LEU A 13 -5.59 -28.04 -22.54
CA LEU A 13 -6.62 -27.58 -23.49
C LEU A 13 -6.94 -26.10 -23.30
N THR A 14 -6.95 -25.61 -22.06
CA THR A 14 -7.21 -24.20 -21.79
C THR A 14 -6.05 -23.33 -22.30
N ILE A 15 -4.80 -23.77 -22.11
CA ILE A 15 -3.62 -23.09 -22.67
C ILE A 15 -3.68 -23.07 -24.20
N GLU A 16 -4.06 -24.18 -24.84
CA GLU A 16 -4.23 -24.26 -26.30
C GLU A 16 -5.30 -23.27 -26.79
N LYS A 17 -6.48 -23.25 -26.16
CA LYS A 17 -7.56 -22.30 -26.48
C LYS A 17 -7.14 -20.83 -26.35
N LEU A 18 -6.23 -20.54 -25.42
CA LEU A 18 -5.67 -19.21 -25.19
C LEU A 18 -4.49 -18.87 -26.10
N GLY A 19 -4.19 -19.70 -27.12
CA GLY A 19 -3.15 -19.45 -28.10
C GLY A 19 -1.77 -20.00 -27.71
N GLY A 20 -1.72 -21.00 -26.84
CA GLY A 20 -0.50 -21.73 -26.47
C GLY A 20 0.36 -21.07 -25.38
N LYS A 21 0.04 -19.83 -24.98
CA LYS A 21 0.70 -19.13 -23.87
C LYS A 21 -0.34 -18.36 -23.05
N ALA A 22 -0.39 -18.62 -21.75
CA ALA A 22 -1.36 -18.00 -20.86
C ALA A 22 -0.78 -17.77 -19.46
N SER A 23 -1.24 -16.72 -18.78
CA SER A 23 -1.00 -16.54 -17.34
C SER A 23 -1.92 -17.46 -16.53
N VAL A 24 -1.54 -17.72 -15.28
CA VAL A 24 -2.36 -18.51 -14.36
C VAL A 24 -3.74 -17.87 -14.17
N GLU A 25 -3.84 -16.54 -14.09
CA GLU A 25 -5.14 -15.87 -13.95
C GLU A 25 -6.02 -16.03 -15.20
N GLN A 26 -5.43 -16.07 -16.39
CA GLN A 26 -6.18 -16.31 -17.63
C GLN A 26 -6.74 -17.74 -17.65
N ILE A 27 -5.91 -18.73 -17.29
CA ILE A 27 -6.32 -20.13 -17.22
C ILE A 27 -7.41 -20.32 -16.17
N MET A 28 -7.30 -19.68 -15.00
CA MET A 28 -8.34 -19.71 -13.96
C MET A 28 -9.69 -19.19 -14.48
N LYS A 29 -9.69 -18.05 -15.17
CA LYS A 29 -10.93 -17.43 -15.69
C LYS A 29 -11.62 -18.33 -16.71
N GLU A 30 -10.86 -18.96 -17.59
CA GLU A 30 -11.39 -19.78 -18.68
C GLU A 30 -11.78 -21.20 -18.20
N SER A 31 -10.91 -21.85 -17.42
CA SER A 31 -11.12 -23.24 -16.96
C SER A 31 -12.01 -23.34 -15.72
N ARG A 32 -12.21 -22.24 -14.98
CA ARG A 32 -12.85 -22.18 -13.66
C ARG A 32 -12.19 -23.10 -12.61
N LEU A 33 -10.95 -23.51 -12.85
CA LEU A 33 -10.16 -24.27 -11.89
C LEU A 33 -9.49 -23.32 -10.90
N PRO A 34 -9.29 -23.74 -9.64
CA PRO A 34 -8.52 -22.97 -8.69
C PRO A 34 -7.03 -22.96 -9.09
N ASP A 35 -6.34 -21.89 -8.71
CA ASP A 35 -4.91 -21.66 -8.93
C ASP A 35 -4.06 -22.86 -8.50
N THR A 36 -4.33 -23.44 -7.33
CA THR A 36 -3.60 -24.59 -6.79
C THR A 36 -3.68 -25.82 -7.70
N THR A 37 -4.83 -26.06 -8.32
CA THR A 37 -5.01 -27.17 -9.27
C THR A 37 -4.25 -26.91 -10.57
N ILE A 38 -4.33 -25.68 -11.09
CA ILE A 38 -3.62 -25.28 -12.32
C ILE A 38 -2.11 -25.36 -12.11
N MET A 39 -1.60 -24.85 -10.98
CA MET A 39 -0.17 -24.89 -10.68
C MET A 39 0.36 -26.32 -10.51
N ARG A 40 -0.40 -27.20 -9.84
CA ARG A 40 -0.04 -28.62 -9.76
C ARG A 40 0.02 -29.28 -11.13
N ALA A 41 -0.99 -29.05 -11.96
CA ALA A 41 -1.03 -29.55 -13.33
C ALA A 41 0.14 -29.01 -14.17
N ALA A 42 0.41 -27.71 -14.10
CA ALA A 42 1.51 -27.06 -14.82
C ALA A 42 2.88 -27.65 -14.43
N LEU A 43 3.13 -27.88 -13.13
CA LEU A 43 4.37 -28.50 -12.66
C LEU A 43 4.53 -29.94 -13.19
N THR A 44 3.46 -30.74 -13.19
CA THR A 44 3.50 -32.10 -13.76
C THR A 44 3.71 -32.07 -15.27
N LEU A 45 3.03 -31.18 -16.00
CA LEU A 45 3.21 -30.98 -17.43
C LEU A 45 4.63 -30.51 -17.78
N GLN A 46 5.24 -29.67 -16.93
CA GLN A 46 6.62 -29.22 -17.08
C GLN A 46 7.60 -30.37 -16.88
N GLN A 47 7.40 -31.22 -15.86
CA GLN A 47 8.20 -32.45 -15.65
C GLN A 47 8.12 -33.39 -16.85
N LYS A 48 6.95 -33.47 -17.49
CA LYS A 48 6.72 -34.23 -18.73
C LYS A 48 7.27 -33.52 -19.98
N LYS A 49 7.88 -32.33 -19.85
CA LYS A 49 8.41 -31.50 -20.94
C LYS A 49 7.37 -31.06 -21.98
N ILE A 50 6.11 -30.90 -21.55
CA ILE A 50 4.98 -30.52 -22.42
C ILE A 50 4.76 -29.01 -22.39
N VAL A 51 4.98 -28.39 -21.24
CA VAL A 51 4.84 -26.93 -21.06
C VAL A 51 6.11 -26.36 -20.45
N GLU A 52 6.37 -25.10 -20.74
CA GLU A 52 7.40 -24.32 -20.07
C GLU A 52 6.73 -23.32 -19.12
N ILE A 53 7.21 -23.25 -17.88
CA ILE A 53 6.74 -22.25 -16.91
C ILE A 53 7.73 -21.10 -16.89
N LEU A 54 7.25 -19.91 -17.26
CA LEU A 54 8.02 -18.67 -17.19
C LEU A 54 7.60 -17.91 -15.94
N GLU A 55 8.55 -17.66 -15.04
CA GLU A 55 8.32 -16.84 -13.85
C GLU A 55 8.93 -15.44 -14.06
N LYS A 56 8.15 -14.40 -13.75
CA LYS A 56 8.65 -13.03 -13.66
C LYS A 56 8.32 -12.48 -12.28
N LYS A 57 9.36 -12.20 -11.49
CA LYS A 57 9.20 -11.50 -10.21
C LYS A 57 8.82 -10.04 -10.46
N GLN A 58 7.82 -9.56 -9.74
CA GLN A 58 7.37 -8.17 -9.78
C GLN A 58 7.30 -7.63 -8.36
N THR A 59 7.79 -6.40 -8.14
CA THR A 59 7.66 -5.72 -6.86
C THR A 59 6.48 -4.76 -6.92
N ILE A 60 5.47 -4.98 -6.07
CA ILE A 60 4.27 -4.14 -6.01
C ILE A 60 4.30 -3.33 -4.72
N ILE A 61 4.25 -2.00 -4.86
CA ILE A 61 4.15 -1.05 -3.76
C ILE A 61 2.69 -0.60 -3.67
N ARG A 62 2.07 -0.79 -2.50
CA ARG A 62 0.68 -0.39 -2.23
C ARG A 62 0.55 0.19 -0.83
N LEU A 63 -0.45 1.04 -0.63
CA LEU A 63 -0.80 1.53 0.69
C LEU A 63 -1.53 0.45 1.49
N ASN A 64 -1.11 0.25 2.73
CA ASN A 64 -1.91 -0.43 3.75
C ASN A 64 -3.08 0.46 4.21
N ASP A 65 -3.93 -0.04 5.11
CA ASP A 65 -5.13 0.68 5.52
C ASP A 65 -4.82 2.02 6.21
N GLU A 66 -3.77 2.07 7.02
CA GLU A 66 -3.26 3.31 7.64
C GLU A 66 -2.75 4.30 6.59
N GLY A 67 -1.98 3.84 5.60
CA GLY A 67 -1.52 4.67 4.49
C GLY A 67 -2.67 5.26 3.69
N LYS A 68 -3.72 4.46 3.41
CA LYS A 68 -4.93 4.96 2.74
C LYS A 68 -5.66 6.01 3.58
N LEU A 69 -5.73 5.82 4.89
CA LEU A 69 -6.32 6.80 5.82
C LEU A 69 -5.56 8.13 5.77
N HIS A 70 -4.23 8.08 5.86
CA HIS A 70 -3.40 9.29 5.83
C HIS A 70 -3.29 9.93 4.44
N ALA A 71 -3.44 9.17 3.36
CA ALA A 71 -3.55 9.73 2.01
C ALA A 71 -4.79 10.63 1.87
N LYS A 72 -5.90 10.24 2.52
CA LYS A 72 -7.17 11.00 2.50
C LYS A 72 -7.20 12.13 3.53
N ARG A 73 -6.80 11.86 4.76
CA ARG A 73 -6.90 12.82 5.89
C ARG A 73 -5.67 13.69 6.08
N GLY A 74 -4.57 13.38 5.40
CA GLY A 74 -3.25 13.93 5.65
C GLY A 74 -2.51 13.20 6.77
N LEU A 75 -1.18 13.34 6.75
CA LEU A 75 -0.30 12.79 7.79
C LEU A 75 -0.59 13.41 9.17
N PRO A 76 -0.33 12.69 10.28
CA PRO A 76 -0.61 13.16 11.63
C PRO A 76 0.02 14.54 11.94
N GLU A 77 1.28 14.75 11.57
CA GLU A 77 1.99 16.01 11.76
C GLU A 77 1.38 17.17 10.95
N ARG A 78 0.86 16.88 9.75
CA ARG A 78 0.22 17.88 8.88
C ARG A 78 -1.12 18.29 9.48
N ARG A 79 -1.89 17.34 10.00
CA ARG A 79 -3.17 17.60 10.68
C ARG A 79 -2.95 18.46 11.93
N LEU A 80 -1.95 18.13 12.74
CA LEU A 80 -1.62 18.85 13.97
C LEU A 80 -1.10 20.28 13.69
N THR A 81 -0.22 20.46 12.70
CA THR A 81 0.25 21.81 12.30
C THR A 81 -0.87 22.67 11.73
N ASN A 82 -1.76 22.10 10.90
CA ASN A 82 -2.93 22.81 10.40
C ASN A 82 -3.88 23.23 11.54
N ALA A 83 -4.09 22.37 12.54
CA ALA A 83 -4.88 22.68 13.72
C ALA A 83 -4.26 23.82 14.53
N LEU A 84 -2.93 23.79 14.74
CA LEU A 84 -2.19 24.84 15.43
C LEU A 84 -2.27 26.19 14.70
N LYS A 85 -2.16 26.18 13.36
CA LYS A 85 -2.36 27.38 12.55
C LYS A 85 -3.75 27.99 12.74
N LYS A 86 -4.79 27.16 12.83
CA LYS A 86 -6.17 27.60 13.14
C LYS A 86 -6.36 28.05 14.60
N LEU A 87 -5.37 27.89 15.47
CA LEU A 87 -5.39 28.34 16.87
C LEU A 87 -4.54 29.60 17.09
N GLY A 88 -3.93 30.16 16.04
CA GLY A 88 -3.09 31.35 16.14
C GLY A 88 -1.60 31.02 16.36
N GLU A 89 -1.11 29.91 15.80
CA GLU A 89 0.32 29.53 15.74
C GLU A 89 0.98 29.19 17.09
N LYS A 90 0.30 29.44 18.20
CA LYS A 90 0.67 29.01 19.54
C LYS A 90 -0.58 28.56 20.31
N GLY A 91 -0.53 27.40 20.95
CA GLY A 91 -1.67 26.92 21.74
C GLY A 91 -1.36 25.70 22.59
N PRO A 92 -2.28 25.35 23.52
CA PRO A 92 -2.18 24.13 24.31
C PRO A 92 -2.19 22.89 23.42
N LEU A 93 -1.33 21.92 23.74
CA LEU A 93 -1.20 20.66 22.99
C LEU A 93 -2.54 19.94 22.86
N GLU A 94 -3.29 19.81 23.95
CA GLU A 94 -4.58 19.12 24.01
C GLU A 94 -5.59 19.72 23.03
N LYS A 95 -5.73 21.05 23.01
CA LYS A 95 -6.62 21.75 22.07
C LYS A 95 -6.18 21.56 20.62
N ALA A 96 -4.88 21.50 20.36
CA ALA A 96 -4.36 21.25 19.02
C ALA A 96 -4.64 19.80 18.55
N ILE A 97 -4.50 18.82 19.44
CA ILE A 97 -4.81 17.40 19.17
C ILE A 97 -6.30 17.23 18.88
N GLU A 98 -7.16 17.80 19.72
CA GLU A 98 -8.61 17.74 19.57
C GLU A 98 -9.05 18.36 18.23
N LYS A 99 -8.55 19.55 17.91
CA LYS A 99 -8.85 20.24 16.65
C LYS A 99 -8.25 19.55 15.42
N ALA A 100 -7.18 18.78 15.58
CA ALA A 100 -6.63 17.93 14.53
C ALA A 100 -7.43 16.64 14.31
N GLY A 101 -8.31 16.29 15.25
CA GLY A 101 -9.05 15.02 15.28
C GLY A 101 -8.13 13.80 15.41
N LEU A 102 -6.96 13.98 16.01
CA LEU A 102 -5.93 12.94 16.07
C LEU A 102 -6.31 11.86 17.07
N GLU A 103 -6.28 10.61 16.62
CA GLU A 103 -6.42 9.45 17.47
C GLU A 103 -5.24 9.38 18.44
N LYS A 104 -5.47 8.96 19.69
CA LYS A 104 -4.45 8.98 20.77
C LYS A 104 -3.16 8.27 20.38
N GLN A 105 -3.26 7.18 19.63
CA GLN A 105 -2.11 6.40 19.13
C GLN A 105 -1.20 7.20 18.17
N PHE A 106 -1.73 8.18 17.44
CA PHE A 106 -0.97 8.98 16.48
C PHE A 106 -0.38 10.26 17.09
N VAL A 107 -0.75 10.62 18.32
CA VAL A 107 -0.23 11.82 18.99
C VAL A 107 1.30 11.78 19.16
N PRO A 108 1.92 10.70 19.69
CA PRO A 108 3.38 10.63 19.83
C PRO A 108 4.08 10.69 18.46
N ILE A 109 3.49 10.05 17.45
CA ILE A 109 4.00 10.00 16.07
C ILE A 109 4.01 11.41 15.47
N ALA A 110 2.89 12.14 15.58
CA ALA A 110 2.77 13.51 15.09
C ALA A 110 3.80 14.43 15.76
N LEU A 111 3.93 14.35 17.09
CA LEU A 111 4.90 15.17 17.83
C LEU A 111 6.34 14.88 17.43
N GLY A 112 6.70 13.59 17.31
CA GLY A 112 8.03 13.19 16.87
C GLY A 112 8.39 13.72 15.48
N TRP A 113 7.46 13.63 14.53
CA TRP A 113 7.68 14.14 13.17
C TRP A 113 7.71 15.67 13.10
N ILE A 114 6.84 16.37 13.83
CA ILE A 114 6.85 17.82 13.90
C ILE A 114 8.18 18.36 14.41
N GLN A 115 8.75 17.73 15.45
CA GLN A 115 10.05 18.10 16.00
C GLN A 115 11.18 17.79 15.01
N ARG A 116 11.19 16.60 14.40
CA ARG A 116 12.20 16.21 13.39
C ARG A 116 12.19 17.11 12.16
N LYS A 117 11.00 17.50 11.69
CA LYS A 117 10.80 18.40 10.54
C LYS A 117 10.90 19.89 10.92
N LYS A 118 11.11 20.21 12.20
CA LYS A 118 11.19 21.58 12.75
C LYS A 118 9.97 22.46 12.43
N TRP A 119 8.79 21.86 12.29
CA TRP A 119 7.56 22.60 11.98
C TRP A 119 6.98 23.33 13.19
N ALA A 120 7.11 22.73 14.37
CA ALA A 120 6.70 23.32 15.63
C ALA A 120 7.58 22.81 16.78
N SER A 121 7.66 23.58 17.86
CA SER A 121 8.31 23.20 19.11
C SER A 121 7.26 22.91 20.18
N LEU A 122 7.51 21.89 21.00
CA LEU A 122 6.71 21.59 22.19
C LEU A 122 7.47 22.08 23.41
N ASN A 123 6.86 23.00 24.16
CA ASN A 123 7.35 23.37 25.47
C ASN A 123 6.76 22.43 26.52
N THR A 124 7.59 21.50 27.02
CA THR A 124 7.18 20.48 28.01
C THR A 124 6.78 21.07 29.36
N LYS A 125 7.28 22.26 29.72
CA LYS A 125 6.93 22.92 31.00
C LYS A 125 5.52 23.52 30.99
N THR A 126 5.06 23.97 29.83
CA THR A 126 3.75 24.64 29.68
C THR A 126 2.76 23.83 28.84
N ASN A 127 3.18 22.67 28.34
CA ASN A 127 2.42 21.83 27.41
C ASN A 127 1.87 22.61 26.20
N THR A 128 2.64 23.58 25.71
CA THR A 128 2.26 24.44 24.57
C THR A 128 3.04 24.08 23.33
N LEU A 129 2.33 24.01 22.20
CA LEU A 129 2.92 23.94 20.88
C LEU A 129 3.05 25.33 20.29
N GLN A 130 4.17 25.60 19.63
CA GLN A 130 4.41 26.85 18.90
C GLN A 130 4.99 26.53 17.52
N THR A 131 4.37 27.07 16.47
CA THR A 131 4.87 26.96 15.09
C THR A 131 6.21 27.67 14.95
N LEU A 132 7.18 27.01 14.31
CA LEU A 132 8.50 27.56 14.03
C LEU A 132 8.62 27.99 12.57
N GLU A 133 8.23 27.11 11.66
CA GLU A 133 8.33 27.35 10.21
C GLU A 133 7.07 26.87 9.50
N LYS A 134 6.72 27.54 8.41
CA LYS A 134 5.59 27.15 7.57
C LYS A 134 5.91 25.81 6.87
N PRO A 135 5.14 24.75 7.14
CA PRO A 135 5.49 23.41 6.66
C PRO A 135 5.31 23.30 5.15
N LYS A 136 6.39 23.04 4.41
CA LYS A 136 6.37 22.71 2.98
C LYS A 136 5.91 21.26 2.78
N VAL A 137 5.34 20.94 1.62
CA VAL A 137 4.91 19.57 1.29
C VAL A 137 6.14 18.68 1.12
N GLY A 138 6.25 17.64 1.95
CA GLY A 138 7.36 16.70 1.91
C GLY A 138 7.25 15.65 0.80
N ASN A 139 8.34 14.92 0.56
CA ASN A 139 8.35 13.82 -0.41
C ASN A 139 7.45 12.65 0.02
N ASP A 140 7.31 12.45 1.32
CA ASP A 140 6.38 11.51 1.96
C ASP A 140 4.92 11.82 1.61
N GLU A 141 4.49 13.08 1.73
CA GLU A 141 3.14 13.49 1.37
C GLU A 141 2.88 13.35 -0.13
N LYS A 142 3.88 13.67 -0.96
CA LYS A 142 3.78 13.48 -2.42
C LYS A 142 3.66 12.02 -2.79
N LEU A 143 4.49 11.15 -2.20
CA LEU A 143 4.46 9.71 -2.44
C LEU A 143 3.13 9.11 -1.98
N LEU A 144 2.66 9.51 -0.80
CA LEU A 144 1.39 9.04 -0.24
C LEU A 144 0.19 9.45 -1.11
N LYS A 145 0.20 10.68 -1.64
CA LYS A 145 -0.81 11.15 -2.58
C LYS A 145 -0.77 10.36 -3.90
N LEU A 146 0.42 10.17 -4.46
CA LEU A 146 0.59 9.43 -5.71
C LEU A 146 0.14 7.97 -5.58
N LEU A 147 0.49 7.30 -4.49
CA LEU A 147 0.04 5.92 -4.23
C LEU A 147 -1.45 5.85 -3.87
N GLY A 148 -2.00 6.91 -3.27
CA GLY A 148 -3.44 7.03 -3.01
C GLY A 148 -4.27 7.17 -4.29
N GLU A 149 -3.72 7.83 -5.32
CA GLU A 149 -4.37 8.00 -6.63
C GLU A 149 -4.19 6.77 -7.54
N LYS A 150 -3.01 6.12 -7.51
CA LYS A 150 -2.68 5.02 -8.42
C LYS A 150 -3.03 3.62 -7.91
N GLU A 151 -3.50 3.50 -6.66
CA GLU A 151 -3.78 2.26 -5.89
C GLU A 151 -2.58 1.32 -5.69
N GLN A 152 -1.71 1.18 -6.70
CA GLN A 152 -0.49 0.39 -6.70
C GLN A 152 0.55 0.94 -7.68
N ALA A 153 1.82 0.72 -7.39
CA ALA A 153 2.94 0.97 -8.29
C ALA A 153 3.77 -0.30 -8.45
N THR A 154 4.16 -0.61 -9.68
CA THR A 154 5.07 -1.73 -9.99
C THR A 154 6.47 -1.17 -10.20
N VAL A 155 7.46 -1.78 -9.53
CA VAL A 155 8.89 -1.46 -9.65
C VAL A 155 9.65 -2.67 -10.20
#